data_AF-A0A2M7GP24-F1
#
_entry.id   AF-A0A2M7GP24-F1
#
_cell.length_a   1.000
_cell.length_b   1.000
_cell.length_c   1.000
_cell.angle_alpha   90.00
_cell.angle_beta   90.00
_cell.angle_gamma   90.00
#
_symmetry.space_group_name_H-M   'P 1'
#
loop_
_entity.id
_entity.type
_entity.pdbx_description
1 polymer ?
#
loop_
_entity_poly.entity_id
_entity_poly.type
_entity_poly.pdbx_seq_one_letter_code
_entity_poly.pdbx_strand_id
1 'polypeptide(L)' 'DEVSARRAKNLPTVPTVLSREKAANPFLRADDPVLAGQVGLAGQDAVAVFAEIRARKDSF' A
#
# COMPACT_ATOMS: atom_id res chain seq x y z
N ASP A 1 -14.11 8.28 -1.41
CA ASP A 1 -13.74 7.08 -0.64
C ASP A 1 -14.34 7.03 0.75
N GLU A 2 -14.67 5.82 1.21
CA GLU A 2 -15.22 5.52 2.54
C GLU A 2 -14.35 6.06 3.69
N VAL A 3 -13.02 5.97 3.54
CA VAL A 3 -12.06 6.50 4.51
C VAL A 3 -12.19 8.03 4.65
N SER A 4 -12.35 8.75 3.53
CA SER A 4 -12.52 10.20 3.53
C SER A 4 -13.84 10.61 4.18
N ALA A 5 -14.92 9.87 3.94
CA ALA A 5 -16.22 10.13 4.54
C ALA A 5 -16.24 9.88 6.06
N ARG A 6 -15.54 8.85 6.55
CA ARG A 6 -15.41 8.57 7.99
C ARG A 6 -14.51 9.60 8.68
N ARG A 7 -13.39 9.99 8.04
CA ARG A 7 -12.51 11.06 8.54
C ARG A 7 -13.22 12.41 8.64
N ALA A 8 -14.04 12.78 7.66
CA ALA A 8 -14.83 14.02 7.70
C ALA A 8 -15.83 14.08 8.87
N LYS A 9 -16.20 12.93 9.43
CA LYS A 9 -17.11 12.80 10.58
C LYS A 9 -16.39 12.49 11.89
N ASN A 10 -15.05 12.58 11.93
CA ASN A 10 -14.21 12.19 13.07
C ASN A 10 -14.49 10.75 13.57
N LEU A 11 -14.90 9.86 12.66
CA LEU A 11 -15.16 8.46 12.99
C LEU A 11 -13.90 7.60 12.80
N PRO A 12 -13.68 6.59 13.66
CA PRO A 12 -12.60 5.62 13.47
C PRO A 12 -12.70 4.90 12.12
N THR A 13 -11.55 4.69 11.49
CA THR A 13 -11.38 3.90 10.25
C THR A 13 -10.88 2.48 10.52
N VAL A 14 -10.78 2.11 11.80
CA VAL A 14 -10.38 0.79 12.28
C VAL A 14 -11.50 0.20 13.14
N PRO A 15 -11.62 -1.15 13.23
CA PRO A 15 -10.83 -2.16 12.54
C PRO A 15 -11.17 -2.29 11.04
N THR A 16 -10.23 -2.78 10.23
CA THR A 16 -10.44 -3.11 8.81
C THR A 16 -10.37 -4.61 8.57
N VAL A 17 -11.03 -5.11 7.53
CA VAL A 17 -10.96 -6.52 7.14
C VAL A 17 -9.65 -6.77 6.38
N LEU A 18 -8.94 -7.86 6.72
CA LEU A 18 -7.64 -8.19 6.12
C LEU A 18 -7.67 -8.32 4.59
N SER A 19 -8.77 -8.81 4.01
CA SER A 19 -8.95 -8.87 2.55
C SER A 19 -8.91 -7.50 1.90
N ARG A 20 -9.46 -6.48 2.57
CA ARG A 20 -9.41 -5.09 2.11
C ARG A 20 -8.00 -4.52 2.24
N GLU A 21 -7.30 -4.86 3.32
CA GLU A 21 -5.92 -4.44 3.53
C GLU A 21 -5.01 -5.02 2.42
N LYS A 22 -5.17 -6.29 2.05
CA LYS A 22 -4.40 -6.88 0.94
C LYS A 22 -4.64 -6.19 -0.41
N ALA A 23 -5.87 -5.75 -0.69
CA ALA A 23 -6.18 -5.08 -1.95
C ALA A 23 -5.60 -3.66 -2.04
N ALA A 24 -5.64 -2.92 -0.92
CA ALA A 24 -5.30 -1.50 -0.89
C ALA A 24 -3.89 -1.18 -0.37
N ASN A 25 -3.29 -2.05 0.46
CA ASN A 25 -2.01 -1.76 1.09
C ASN A 25 -0.84 -2.11 0.16
N PRO A 26 -0.04 -1.11 -0.27
CA PRO A 26 1.08 -1.35 -1.17
C PRO A 26 2.19 -2.21 -0.53
N PHE A 27 2.32 -2.23 0.80
CA PHE A 27 3.29 -3.09 1.49
C PHE A 27 2.93 -4.57 1.43
N LEU A 28 1.64 -4.90 1.32
CA LEU A 28 1.16 -6.28 1.19
C LEU A 28 1.12 -6.76 -0.27
N ARG A 29 1.54 -5.91 -1.21
CA ARG A 29 1.52 -6.14 -2.66
C ARG A 29 2.91 -6.01 -3.28
N ALA A 30 3.96 -6.13 -2.49
CA ALA A 30 5.33 -5.99 -2.98
C ALA A 30 5.73 -7.10 -3.99
N ASP A 31 4.98 -8.20 -4.02
CA ASP A 31 5.07 -9.28 -5.00
C ASP A 31 4.24 -9.04 -6.28
N ASP A 32 3.46 -7.96 -6.34
CA ASP A 32 2.63 -7.61 -7.50
C ASP A 32 3.53 -7.03 -8.61
N PRO A 33 3.62 -7.68 -9.79
CA PRO A 33 4.46 -7.20 -10.89
C PRO A 33 4.01 -5.84 -11.43
N VAL A 34 2.73 -5.48 -11.28
CA VAL A 34 2.22 -4.16 -11.64
C VAL A 34 2.77 -3.10 -10.70
N LEU A 35 2.78 -3.38 -9.39
CA LEU A 35 3.33 -2.46 -8.38
C LEU A 35 4.85 -2.31 -8.54
N ALA A 36 5.55 -3.42 -8.80
CA ALA A 36 6.98 -3.40 -9.11
C ALA A 36 7.29 -2.51 -10.33
N GLY A 37 6.47 -2.59 -11.39
CA GLY A 37 6.58 -1.70 -12.55
C GLY A 37 6.35 -0.23 -12.22
N GLN A 38 5.36 0.09 -11.38
CA GLN A 38 5.07 1.47 -10.95
C GLN A 38 6.20 2.09 -10.12
N VAL A 39 6.97 1.26 -9.40
CA VAL A 39 8.15 1.73 -8.66
C VAL A 39 9.46 1.62 -9.45
N GLY A 40 9.42 1.19 -10.71
CA GLY A 40 10.61 1.08 -11.56
C GLY A 40 11.51 -0.13 -11.24
N LEU A 41 10.97 -1.13 -10.54
CA LEU A 41 11.65 -2.35 -10.13
C LEU A 41 11.03 -3.60 -10.78
N ALA A 42 10.53 -3.47 -12.02
CA ALA A 42 9.97 -4.60 -12.75
C ALA A 42 10.98 -5.76 -12.83
N GLY A 43 10.55 -6.96 -12.44
CA GLY A 43 11.38 -8.16 -12.44
C GLY A 43 12.36 -8.30 -11.26
N GLN A 44 12.36 -7.36 -10.31
CA GLN A 44 13.10 -7.48 -9.06
C GLN A 44 12.33 -8.34 -8.05
N ASP A 45 13.02 -8.79 -6.99
CA ASP A 45 12.38 -9.52 -5.91
C ASP A 45 11.47 -8.63 -5.04
N ALA A 46 10.54 -9.27 -4.34
CA ALA A 46 9.57 -8.58 -3.50
C ALA A 46 10.21 -7.80 -2.32
N VAL A 47 11.42 -8.17 -1.89
CA VAL A 47 12.13 -7.49 -0.80
C VAL A 47 12.65 -6.14 -1.28
N ALA A 48 13.23 -6.09 -2.48
CA ALA A 48 13.68 -4.87 -3.13
C ALA A 48 12.50 -3.91 -3.40
N VAL A 49 11.38 -4.45 -3.90
CA VAL A 49 10.15 -3.68 -4.13
C VAL A 49 9.60 -3.11 -2.81
N PHE A 50 9.56 -3.91 -1.75
CA PHE A 50 9.11 -3.47 -0.42
C PHE A 50 10.00 -2.34 0.14
N ALA A 51 11.31 -2.49 0.04
CA ALA A 51 12.28 -1.50 0.54
C ALA A 51 12.12 -0.15 -0.16
N GLU A 52 11.93 -0.16 -1.48
CA GLU A 52 11.71 1.06 -2.28
C GLU A 52 10.38 1.73 -1.94
N ILE A 53 9.29 0.97 -1.79
CA ILE A 53 7.99 1.51 -1.36
C ILE A 53 8.13 2.17 0.02
N ARG A 54 8.89 1.56 0.93
CA ARG A 54 9.13 2.13 2.26
C ARG A 54 9.94 3.43 2.17
N ALA A 55 11.02 3.45 1.42
CA ALA A 55 11.87 4.63 1.22
C ALA A 55 11.08 5.82 0.64
N ARG A 56 10.22 5.56 -0.34
CA ARG A 56 9.32 6.58 -0.91
C ARG A 56 8.32 7.11 0.11
N LYS A 57 7.68 6.22 0.87
CA LYS A 57 6.70 6.62 1.88
C LYS A 57 7.33 7.39 3.03
N ASP A 58 8.58 7.10 3.39
CA ASP A 58 9.31 7.82 4.43
C ASP A 58 9.72 9.25 4.00
N SER A 59 9.75 9.51 2.70
CA SER A 59 10.10 10.82 2.12
C SER A 59 8.88 11.61 1.61
N PHE A 60 7.65 11.14 1.89
CA PHE A 60 6.39 11.68 1.38
C PHE A 60 5.61 12.50 2.42
#